data_AF-E4S5J3-F1
#
_entry.id   AF-E4S5J3-F1
#
_cell.length_a   1.000
_cell.length_b   1.000
_cell.length_c   1.000
_cell.angle_alpha   90.00
_cell.angle_beta   90.00
_cell.angle_gamma   90.00
#
_symmetry.space_group_name_H-M   'P 1'
#
loop_
_entity.id
_entity.type
_entity.pdbx_description
1 polymer ?
#
loop_
_entity_poly.entity_id
_entity_poly.type
_entity_poly.pdbx_seq_one_letter_code
_entity_poly.pdbx_strand_id
1 'polypeptide(L)'
;MFNNKPKQLSFLDLFSHLKASALYKPESLLGLFNKFIDLSNYIPSSFYNAYYKHFGKHRCFSLESMLLCFFVQKLLKLNTLTQLRAVLLNSYELRSFCNLKIKYFKIYMILIANTY
;
A
#
# COMPACT_ATOMS: atom_id res chain seq x y z
N MET A 1 -35.67 -21.57 -20.45
CA MET A 1 -34.20 -21.58 -20.52
C MET A 1 -33.69 -20.27 -19.94
N PHE A 2 -33.03 -20.31 -18.78
CA PHE A 2 -32.44 -19.12 -18.17
C PHE A 2 -31.23 -18.68 -19.00
N ASN A 3 -31.33 -17.50 -19.62
CA ASN A 3 -30.28 -16.93 -20.45
C ASN A 3 -29.20 -16.33 -19.52
N ASN A 4 -28.41 -17.19 -18.87
CA ASN A 4 -27.35 -16.81 -17.95
C ASN A 4 -26.09 -16.37 -18.71
N LYS A 5 -26.20 -15.34 -19.55
CA LYS A 5 -25.00 -14.65 -20.03
C LYS A 5 -24.42 -13.89 -18.85
N PRO A 6 -23.14 -14.09 -18.47
CA PRO A 6 -22.54 -13.31 -17.40
C PRO A 6 -22.62 -11.84 -17.81
N LYS A 7 -23.39 -11.05 -17.05
CA LYS A 7 -23.48 -9.61 -17.27
C LYS A 7 -22.09 -9.06 -17.02
N GLN A 8 -21.43 -8.60 -18.08
CA GLN A 8 -20.15 -7.94 -17.97
C GLN A 8 -20.33 -6.75 -17.01
N LEU A 9 -19.65 -6.80 -15.87
CA LEU A 9 -19.67 -5.70 -14.91
C LEU A 9 -18.98 -4.51 -15.56
N SER A 10 -19.68 -3.37 -15.62
CA SER A 10 -19.02 -2.12 -15.98
C SER A 10 -18.06 -1.73 -14.85
N PHE A 11 -17.01 -0.98 -15.18
CA PHE A 11 -16.11 -0.43 -14.17
C PHE A 11 -16.88 0.37 -13.10
N LEU A 12 -17.95 1.06 -13.51
CA LEU A 12 -18.80 1.84 -12.62
C LEU A 12 -19.59 0.97 -11.65
N ASP A 13 -20.12 -0.16 -12.11
CA ASP A 13 -20.81 -1.14 -11.27
C ASP A 13 -19.84 -1.74 -10.25
N LEU A 14 -18.63 -2.09 -10.70
CA LEU A 14 -17.58 -2.64 -9.84
C LEU A 14 -17.14 -1.63 -8.78
N PHE A 15 -16.89 -0.39 -9.18
CA PHE A 15 -16.53 0.70 -8.25
C PHE A 15 -17.65 0.98 -7.23
N SER A 16 -18.90 1.01 -7.67
CA SER A 16 -20.05 1.24 -6.78
C SER A 16 -20.21 0.09 -5.79
N HIS A 17 -19.99 -1.15 -6.24
CA HIS A 17 -20.04 -2.33 -5.39
C HIS A 17 -18.91 -2.33 -4.35
N LEU A 18 -17.69 -1.96 -4.75
CA LEU A 18 -16.56 -1.80 -3.82
C LEU A 18 -16.82 -0.69 -2.79
N LYS A 19 -17.41 0.43 -3.22
CA LYS A 19 -17.76 1.55 -2.35
C LYS A 19 -18.84 1.14 -1.34
N ALA A 20 -19.85 0.40 -1.78
CA ALA A 20 -20.91 -0.12 -0.91
C ALA A 20 -20.37 -1.18 0.07
N SER A 21 -19.54 -2.11 -0.40
CA SER A 21 -18.93 -3.12 0.48
C SER A 21 -18.06 -2.48 1.56
N ALA A 22 -17.29 -1.44 1.20
CA ALA A 22 -16.49 -0.69 2.16
C ALA A 22 -17.32 0.03 3.24
N LEU A 23 -18.59 0.37 2.96
CA LEU A 23 -19.50 1.00 3.91
C LEU A 23 -20.22 -0.01 4.83
N TYR A 24 -20.65 -1.17 4.30
CA TYR A 24 -21.60 -2.07 4.97
C TYR A 24 -20.97 -3.33 5.59
N LYS A 25 -19.79 -3.76 5.13
CA LYS A 25 -19.01 -4.84 5.72
C LYS A 25 -17.55 -4.42 5.76
N PRO A 26 -17.05 -3.90 6.88
CA PRO A 26 -15.66 -3.50 6.98
C PRO A 26 -14.80 -4.76 7.15
N GLU A 27 -14.71 -5.62 6.13
CA GLU A 27 -13.34 -5.99 5.79
C GLU A 27 -12.71 -4.65 5.42
N SER A 28 -11.75 -4.18 6.22
CA SER A 28 -11.13 -2.90 5.94
C SER A 28 -10.66 -2.91 4.49
N LEU A 29 -10.70 -1.78 3.80
CA LEU A 29 -10.21 -1.67 2.42
C LEU A 29 -8.83 -2.36 2.27
N LEU A 30 -8.03 -2.27 3.33
CA LEU A 30 -6.74 -2.92 3.51
C LEU A 30 -6.82 -4.46 3.56
N GLY A 31 -7.83 -5.03 4.22
CA GLY A 31 -8.14 -6.46 4.19
C GLY A 31 -8.49 -6.97 2.78
N LEU A 32 -9.33 -6.23 2.04
CA LEU A 32 -9.62 -6.54 0.64
C LEU A 32 -8.36 -6.45 -0.23
N PHE A 33 -7.56 -5.41 -0.03
CA PHE A 33 -6.29 -5.23 -0.73
C PHE A 33 -5.37 -6.45 -0.50
N ASN A 34 -5.16 -6.84 0.75
CA ASN A 34 -4.33 -8.00 1.10
C ASN A 34 -4.84 -9.31 0.52
N LYS A 35 -6.16 -9.46 0.37
CA LYS A 35 -6.79 -10.68 -0.16
C LYS A 35 -6.63 -10.83 -1.67
N PHE A 36 -6.72 -9.73 -2.41
CA PHE A 36 -6.77 -9.77 -3.88
C PHE A 36 -5.47 -9.30 -4.56
N ILE A 37 -4.60 -8.59 -3.84
CA ILE A 37 -3.38 -8.01 -4.40
C ILE A 37 -2.17 -8.58 -3.68
N ASP A 38 -1.52 -9.54 -4.34
CA ASP A 38 -0.19 -10.00 -3.97
C ASP A 38 0.85 -9.19 -4.73
N LEU A 39 1.42 -8.15 -4.08
CA LEU A 39 2.42 -7.29 -4.69
C LEU A 39 3.63 -8.05 -5.23
N SER A 40 4.02 -9.15 -4.60
CA SER A 40 5.24 -9.88 -4.98
C SER A 40 5.16 -10.41 -6.42
N ASN A 41 3.96 -10.79 -6.87
CA ASN A 41 3.72 -11.30 -8.22
C ASN A 41 3.75 -10.22 -9.30
N TYR A 42 3.58 -8.94 -8.93
CA TYR A 42 3.57 -7.82 -9.88
C TYR A 42 4.92 -7.14 -10.02
N ILE A 43 5.88 -7.43 -9.14
CA ILE A 43 7.18 -6.76 -9.12
C ILE A 43 8.21 -7.61 -9.89
N PRO A 44 8.79 -7.09 -10.98
CA PRO A 44 9.83 -7.80 -11.71
C PRO A 44 11.08 -8.05 -10.86
N SER A 45 11.76 -9.16 -11.10
CA SER A 45 13.03 -9.51 -10.42
C SER A 45 14.12 -8.46 -10.60
N SER A 46 14.14 -7.76 -11.75
CA SER A 46 15.06 -6.64 -11.98
C SER A 46 14.85 -5.50 -10.98
N PHE A 47 13.59 -5.24 -10.59
CA PHE A 47 13.26 -4.20 -9.62
C PHE A 47 13.67 -4.61 -8.20
N TYR A 48 13.50 -5.90 -7.86
CA TYR A 48 14.07 -6.47 -6.62
C TYR A 48 15.59 -6.30 -6.58
N ASN A 49 16.29 -6.64 -7.66
CA ASN A 49 17.74 -6.52 -7.74
C ASN A 49 18.20 -5.06 -7.61
N ALA A 50 17.54 -4.14 -8.31
CA ALA A 50 17.82 -2.71 -8.20
C ALA A 50 17.53 -2.19 -6.79
N TYR A 51 16.39 -2.58 -6.21
CA TYR A 51 16.00 -2.17 -4.87
C TYR A 51 16.96 -2.72 -3.83
N TYR A 52 17.49 -3.95 -3.95
CA TYR A 52 18.37 -4.54 -2.96
C TYR A 52 19.87 -4.36 -3.24
N LYS A 53 20.26 -3.82 -4.41
CA LYS A 53 21.66 -3.51 -4.75
C LYS A 53 22.35 -2.76 -3.62
N HIS A 54 23.56 -3.18 -3.24
CA HIS A 54 24.19 -2.68 -2.02
C HIS A 54 24.62 -1.21 -2.19
N PHE A 55 23.97 -0.28 -1.47
CA PHE A 55 24.32 1.15 -1.44
C PHE A 55 24.91 1.56 -0.09
N GLY A 56 25.78 0.72 0.50
CA GLY A 56 26.54 1.05 1.71
C GLY A 56 25.71 1.23 3.00
N LYS A 57 24.39 1.02 2.97
CA LYS A 57 23.52 1.10 4.15
C LYS A 57 22.52 -0.03 4.19
N HIS A 58 22.34 -0.63 5.38
CA HIS A 58 21.29 -1.61 5.61
C HIS A 58 19.91 -0.95 5.48
N ARG A 59 19.05 -1.56 4.66
CA ARG A 59 17.66 -1.14 4.51
C ARG A 59 16.85 -1.67 5.69
N CYS A 60 16.00 -0.82 6.25
CA CYS A 60 15.14 -1.20 7.39
C CYS A 60 13.75 -1.68 6.98
N PHE A 61 13.36 -1.46 5.73
CA PHE A 61 12.05 -1.83 5.20
C PHE A 61 12.24 -2.69 3.96
N SER A 62 11.32 -3.62 3.76
CA SER A 62 11.29 -4.40 2.52
C SER A 62 10.76 -3.55 1.37
N LEU A 63 10.96 -4.04 0.15
CA LEU A 63 10.45 -3.40 -1.05
C LEU A 63 8.92 -3.26 -1.03
N GLU A 64 8.24 -4.32 -0.63
CA GLU A 64 6.79 -4.41 -0.51
C GLU A 64 6.26 -3.39 0.50
N SER A 65 6.89 -3.28 1.68
CA SER A 65 6.55 -2.26 2.68
C SER A 65 6.64 -0.85 2.12
N MET A 66 7.66 -0.56 1.30
CA MET A 66 7.84 0.76 0.70
C MET A 66 6.77 1.04 -0.36
N LEU A 67 6.43 0.04 -1.18
CA LEU A 67 5.40 0.15 -2.21
C LEU A 67 4.00 0.28 -1.59
N LEU A 68 3.70 -0.42 -0.51
CA LEU A 68 2.45 -0.28 0.26
C LEU A 68 2.32 1.14 0.83
N CYS A 69 3.40 1.69 1.42
CA CYS A 69 3.42 3.09 1.87
C CYS A 69 3.11 4.06 0.72
N PHE A 70 3.72 3.84 -0.45
CA PHE A 70 3.48 4.67 -1.63
C PHE A 70 2.04 4.54 -2.15
N PHE A 71 1.48 3.33 -2.14
CA PHE A 71 0.10 3.10 -2.49
C PHE A 71 -0.86 3.85 -1.57
N VAL A 72 -0.63 3.78 -0.25
CA VAL A 72 -1.38 4.55 0.76
C VAL A 72 -1.27 6.05 0.49
N GLN A 73 -0.07 6.54 0.17
CA GLN A 73 0.15 7.95 -0.17
C GLN A 73 -0.72 8.38 -1.37
N LYS A 74 -0.76 7.58 -2.43
CA LYS A 74 -1.56 7.87 -3.63
C LYS A 74 -3.05 7.72 -3.39
N LEU A 75 -3.46 6.71 -2.64
CA LEU A 75 -4.87 6.46 -2.30
C LEU A 75 -5.46 7.62 -1.49
N LEU A 76 -4.72 8.13 -0.52
CA LEU A 76 -5.12 9.26 0.32
C LEU A 76 -4.83 10.62 -0.32
N LYS A 77 -4.32 10.65 -1.56
CA LYS A 77 -3.95 11.87 -2.30
C LYS A 77 -3.03 12.79 -1.48
N LEU A 78 -2.04 12.21 -0.79
CA LEU A 78 -1.08 12.96 0.00
C LEU A 78 0.06 13.45 -0.90
N ASN A 79 0.30 14.76 -0.87
CA ASN A 79 1.25 15.41 -1.76
C ASN A 79 2.68 15.38 -1.20
N THR A 80 2.84 15.22 0.12
CA THR A 80 4.16 15.26 0.76
C THR A 80 4.44 14.04 1.63
N LEU A 81 5.73 13.71 1.75
CA LEU A 81 6.20 12.66 2.65
C LEU A 81 5.86 12.98 4.11
N THR A 82 5.86 14.26 4.49
CA THR A 82 5.50 14.72 5.83
C THR A 82 4.04 14.41 6.17
N GLN A 83 3.12 14.60 5.22
CA GLN A 83 1.71 14.23 5.39
C GLN A 83 1.55 12.72 5.53
N LEU A 84 2.20 11.93 4.68
CA LEU A 84 2.20 10.47 4.80
C LEU A 84 2.74 10.03 6.16
N ARG A 85 3.83 10.65 6.62
CA ARG A 85 4.42 10.39 7.94
C ARG A 85 3.43 10.67 9.06
N ALA A 86 2.75 11.81 9.03
CA ALA A 86 1.76 12.16 10.04
C ALA A 86 0.61 11.15 10.08
N VAL A 87 0.09 10.74 8.93
CA VAL A 87 -0.97 9.74 8.84
C VAL A 87 -0.51 8.39 9.39
N LEU A 88 0.67 7.91 8.98
CA LEU A 88 1.23 6.65 9.45
C LEU A 88 1.58 6.69 10.94
N LEU A 89 1.96 7.84 11.53
CA LEU A 89 2.18 7.98 12.97
C LEU A 89 0.89 7.90 13.79
N ASN A 90 -0.21 8.38 13.23
CA ASN A 90 -1.49 8.42 13.94
C ASN A 90 -2.35 7.17 13.72
N SER A 91 -2.08 6.35 12.70
CA SER A 91 -2.84 5.12 12.42
C SER A 91 -1.99 3.87 12.63
N TYR A 92 -2.32 3.07 13.65
CA TYR A 92 -1.73 1.75 13.83
C TYR A 92 -2.09 0.80 12.69
N GLU A 93 -3.34 0.86 12.22
CA GLU A 93 -3.85 -0.01 11.16
C GLU A 93 -3.03 0.15 9.86
N LEU A 94 -2.76 1.39 9.44
CA LEU A 94 -1.96 1.64 8.24
C LEU A 94 -0.49 1.21 8.41
N ARG A 95 0.08 1.32 9.62
CA ARG A 95 1.43 0.80 9.88
C ARG A 95 1.47 -0.72 9.81
N SER A 96 0.48 -1.38 10.39
CA SER A 96 0.34 -2.83 10.36
C SER A 96 0.21 -3.31 8.92
N PHE A 97 -0.64 -2.66 8.14
CA PHE A 97 -0.82 -2.93 6.72
C PHE A 97 0.48 -2.78 5.92
N CYS A 98 1.23 -1.70 6.12
CA CYS A 98 2.52 -1.49 5.43
C CYS A 98 3.67 -2.33 6.02
N ASN A 99 3.40 -3.18 7.01
CA ASN A 99 4.38 -3.98 7.74
C ASN A 99 5.53 -3.15 8.38
N LEU A 100 5.21 -1.96 8.87
CA LEU A 100 6.17 -1.03 9.46
C LEU A 100 6.37 -1.32 10.96
N LYS A 101 7.57 -1.81 11.32
CA LYS A 101 7.95 -2.00 12.73
C LYS A 101 8.31 -0.66 13.39
N ILE A 102 7.67 -0.37 14.52
CA ILE A 102 7.75 0.91 15.27
C ILE A 102 9.19 1.32 15.64
N LYS A 103 10.13 0.37 15.78
CA LYS A 103 11.54 0.65 16.11
C LYS A 103 12.28 1.52 15.08
N TYR A 104 11.85 1.54 13.81
CA TYR A 104 12.59 2.21 12.73
C TYR A 104 12.00 3.55 12.28
N PHE A 105 10.77 3.86 12.72
CA PHE A 105 10.04 5.04 12.26
C PHE A 105 10.64 6.36 12.79
N LYS A 106 11.32 6.32 13.96
CA LYS A 106 12.00 7.49 14.54
C LYS A 106 13.34 7.84 13.90
N ILE A 107 14.07 6.87 13.31
CA ILE A 107 15.48 7.08 12.91
C ILE A 107 15.64 7.21 11.39
N TYR A 108 14.83 6.52 10.57
CA TYR A 108 15.10 6.43 9.12
C TYR A 108 14.46 7.53 8.26
N MET A 109 13.37 8.17 8.71
CA MET A 109 12.77 9.28 7.98
C MET A 109 13.46 10.64 8.20
N ILE A 110 14.33 10.75 9.22
CA ILE A 110 15.21 11.91 9.39
C ILE A 110 16.31 11.93 8.31
N LEU A 111 16.70 10.77 7.78
CA LEU A 111 17.74 10.68 6.76
C LEU A 111 17.23 10.93 5.34
N ILE A 112 15.99 10.55 5.02
CA ILE A 112 15.38 10.88 3.71
C ILE A 112 14.91 12.34 3.65
N ALA A 113 14.56 12.94 4.79
CA ALA A 113 14.25 14.38 4.85
C ALA A 113 15.49 15.30 4.75
N ASN A 114 16.72 14.76 4.83
CA ASN A 114 17.97 15.51 4.71
C ASN A 114 18.79 15.15 3.45
N THR A 115 18.18 14.47 2.48
CA THR A 115 18.82 14.20 1.17
C THR A 115 17.93 14.67 0.02
N TYR A 116 17.56 15.95 0.04
CA TYR A 116 17.35 16.82 -1.11
C TYR A 116 17.56 18.27 -0.66
#